data_AF-A0A1W9GYP9-F1
#
_entry.id   AF-A0A1W9GYP9-F1
#
_cell.length_a   1.000
_cell.length_b   1.000
_cell.length_c   1.000
_cell.angle_alpha   90.00
_cell.angle_beta   90.00
_cell.angle_gamma   90.00
#
_symmetry.space_group_name_H-M   'P 1'
#
loop_
_entity.id
_entity.type
_entity.pdbx_description
1 polymer ?
#
loop_
_entity_poly.entity_id
_entity_poly.type
_entity_poly.pdbx_seq_one_letter_code
_entity_poly.pdbx_strand_id
1 'polypeptide(L)'
;MLEPLKQKKKDGTSYERPPEIEAWLKKLETVEVAERLRQFATLSRKSIGYVPSEALVYFLRRAWADRMEGDFEKIFRILMKRIEQSLCSAISDSRMAGARGIREEIMNRFAERIAKDCKGRTGLLDFYEIRFDKAFAAFRTSTLRQIGPTVVDTVPLGSDEDDGLEISAEVEAAASDFLGGDPEKLDDPAFRLELTAAIDCLPDDQKQVIGLLLQGFQIDSKDKNIMTIARILQCDERTVRNRRDRACKALKAILQEENAQ
;
A
#
# COMPACT_ATOMS: atom_id res chain seq x y z
N MET A 1 -24.62 26.73 5.90
CA MET A 1 -23.52 26.28 6.79
C MET A 1 -22.99 24.99 6.23
N LEU A 2 -21.67 24.78 6.25
CA LEU A 2 -21.06 23.55 5.74
C LEU A 2 -21.44 22.37 6.62
N GLU A 3 -21.80 21.23 6.01
CA GLU A 3 -22.15 20.02 6.74
C GLU A 3 -20.94 19.49 7.53
N PRO A 4 -21.10 19.13 8.82
CA PRO A 4 -20.00 18.59 9.61
C PRO A 4 -19.57 17.21 9.10
N LEU A 5 -18.27 16.92 9.23
CA LEU A 5 -17.74 15.59 8.94
C LEU A 5 -18.23 14.59 10.00
N LYS A 6 -18.48 13.34 9.58
CA LYS A 6 -19.11 12.30 10.41
C LYS A 6 -18.10 11.53 11.25
N GLN A 7 -16.86 11.40 10.79
CA GLN A 7 -15.77 10.77 11.50
C GLN A 7 -15.30 11.63 12.67
N LYS A 8 -14.93 10.94 13.76
CA LYS A 8 -14.31 11.52 14.95
C LYS A 8 -12.87 11.05 15.08
N LYS A 9 -12.03 11.89 15.66
CA LYS A 9 -10.68 11.55 16.09
C LYS A 9 -10.73 10.63 17.32
N LYS A 10 -9.57 10.09 17.70
CA LYS A 10 -9.44 9.21 18.87
C LYS A 10 -9.82 9.90 20.20
N ASP A 11 -9.72 11.22 20.24
CA ASP A 11 -10.10 12.07 21.37
C ASP A 11 -11.61 12.41 21.40
N GLY A 12 -12.41 11.90 20.45
CA GLY A 12 -13.84 12.16 20.34
C GLY A 12 -14.21 13.47 19.63
N THR A 13 -13.22 14.31 19.27
CA THR A 13 -13.46 15.54 18.48
C THR A 13 -13.76 15.19 17.03
N SER A 14 -14.67 15.91 16.38
CA SER A 14 -14.95 15.70 14.95
C SER A 14 -13.74 16.09 14.10
N TYR A 15 -13.58 15.44 12.95
CA TYR A 15 -12.67 15.97 11.95
C TYR A 15 -13.17 17.31 11.43
N GLU A 16 -12.23 18.21 11.14
CA GLU A 16 -12.50 19.53 10.59
C GLU A 16 -11.80 19.67 9.24
N ARG A 17 -12.43 20.42 8.33
CA ARG A 17 -11.83 20.73 7.03
C ARG A 17 -10.75 21.80 7.24
N PRO A 18 -9.62 21.76 6.51
CA PRO A 18 -8.64 22.83 6.56
C PRO A 18 -9.28 24.16 6.13
N PRO A 19 -8.84 25.30 6.69
CA PRO A 19 -9.44 26.62 6.42
C PRO A 19 -9.38 27.00 4.94
N GLU A 20 -8.34 26.56 4.22
CA GLU A 20 -8.19 26.74 2.78
C GLU A 20 -9.32 26.04 2.00
N ILE A 21 -9.67 24.82 2.41
CA ILE A 21 -10.76 24.06 1.78
C ILE A 21 -12.10 24.71 2.12
N GLU A 22 -12.33 25.14 3.36
CA GLU A 22 -13.56 25.84 3.71
C GLU A 22 -13.75 27.16 2.94
N ALA A 23 -12.67 27.91 2.71
CA ALA A 23 -12.70 29.12 1.89
C ALA A 23 -13.10 28.80 0.44
N TRP A 24 -12.56 27.72 -0.13
CA TRP A 24 -12.98 27.23 -1.44
C TRP A 24 -14.46 26.81 -1.46
N LEU A 25 -14.93 26.08 -0.45
CA LEU A 25 -16.33 25.67 -0.37
C LEU A 25 -17.27 26.89 -0.31
N LYS A 26 -17.00 27.85 0.57
CA LYS A 26 -17.77 29.10 0.69
C LYS A 26 -17.79 29.88 -0.63
N LYS A 27 -16.65 29.98 -1.32
CA LYS A 27 -16.57 30.62 -2.64
C LYS A 27 -17.39 29.88 -3.68
N LEU A 28 -17.34 28.54 -3.72
CA LEU A 28 -18.04 27.74 -4.71
C LEU A 28 -19.55 27.62 -4.44
N GLU A 29 -20.00 27.90 -3.22
CA GLU A 29 -21.41 27.99 -2.88
C GLU A 29 -22.10 29.23 -3.46
N THR A 30 -21.35 30.32 -3.69
CA THR A 30 -21.91 31.55 -4.29
C THR A 30 -21.88 31.54 -5.82
N VAL A 31 -21.17 30.58 -6.42
CA VAL A 31 -21.06 30.40 -7.86
C VAL A 31 -22.24 29.56 -8.37
N GLU A 32 -22.81 29.96 -9.51
CA GLU A 32 -23.87 29.21 -10.17
C GLU A 32 -23.42 27.79 -10.54
N VAL A 33 -24.34 26.83 -10.52
CA VAL A 33 -24.03 25.39 -10.73
C VAL A 33 -23.28 25.14 -12.03
N ALA A 34 -23.69 25.78 -13.14
CA ALA A 34 -23.07 25.60 -14.45
C ALA A 34 -21.62 26.08 -14.47
N GLU A 35 -21.36 27.25 -13.88
CA GLU A 35 -20.02 27.83 -13.80
C GLU A 35 -19.11 27.04 -12.83
N ARG A 36 -19.67 26.55 -11.72
CA ARG A 36 -18.97 25.68 -10.79
C ARG A 36 -18.49 24.39 -11.46
N LEU A 37 -19.34 23.76 -12.28
CA LEU A 37 -18.98 22.56 -13.04
C LEU A 37 -17.86 22.84 -14.06
N ARG A 38 -17.84 24.02 -14.71
CA ARG A 38 -16.75 24.44 -15.59
C ARG A 38 -15.43 24.56 -14.81
N GLN A 39 -15.47 25.17 -13.62
CA GLN A 39 -14.28 25.29 -12.76
C GLN A 39 -13.75 23.91 -12.34
N PHE A 40 -14.63 22.96 -12.01
CA PHE A 40 -14.24 21.58 -11.67
C PHE A 40 -13.56 20.86 -12.82
N ALA A 41 -13.96 21.13 -14.06
CA ALA A 41 -13.37 20.53 -15.25
C ALA A 41 -11.93 20.97 -15.52
N THR A 42 -11.40 21.98 -14.82
CA THR A 42 -9.98 22.35 -14.89
C THR A 42 -9.11 21.23 -14.30
N LEU A 43 -8.30 20.59 -15.15
CA LEU A 43 -7.49 19.42 -14.78
C LEU A 43 -6.09 19.78 -14.26
N SER A 44 -5.53 20.90 -14.72
CA SER A 44 -4.16 21.29 -14.36
C SER A 44 -4.11 21.93 -12.99
N ARG A 45 -3.34 21.34 -12.07
CA ARG A 45 -3.07 21.90 -10.72
C ARG A 45 -2.34 23.24 -10.76
N LYS A 46 -1.64 23.54 -11.85
CA LYS A 46 -0.88 24.80 -12.02
C LYS A 46 -1.78 25.96 -12.45
N SER A 47 -3.03 25.68 -12.82
CA SER A 47 -3.97 26.72 -13.23
C SER A 47 -4.50 27.47 -12.01
N ILE A 48 -4.54 28.80 -12.09
CA ILE A 48 -5.02 29.70 -11.02
C ILE A 48 -6.48 29.38 -10.61
N GLY A 49 -7.27 28.80 -11.51
CA GLY A 49 -8.64 28.36 -11.25
C GLY A 49 -8.81 26.90 -10.83
N TYR A 50 -7.73 26.19 -10.51
CA TYR A 50 -7.82 24.77 -10.14
C TYR A 50 -8.56 24.60 -8.80
N VAL A 51 -9.72 23.96 -8.85
CA VAL A 51 -10.47 23.59 -7.65
C VAL A 51 -9.88 22.32 -7.02
N PRO A 52 -9.59 22.29 -5.71
CA PRO A 52 -9.10 21.10 -5.01
C PRO A 52 -10.08 19.92 -5.09
N SER A 53 -9.57 18.69 -5.12
CA SER A 53 -10.40 17.48 -5.20
C SER A 53 -11.22 17.25 -3.92
N GLU A 54 -10.78 17.78 -2.78
CA GLU A 54 -11.51 17.85 -1.52
C GLU A 54 -12.89 18.53 -1.72
N ALA A 55 -12.91 19.64 -2.45
CA ALA A 55 -14.13 20.38 -2.74
C ALA A 55 -15.05 19.59 -3.69
N LEU A 56 -14.49 18.86 -4.67
CA LEU A 56 -15.28 17.99 -5.54
C LEU A 56 -15.97 16.88 -4.74
N VAL A 57 -15.29 16.27 -3.75
CA VAL A 57 -15.88 15.24 -2.89
C VAL A 57 -17.04 15.80 -2.06
N TYR A 58 -16.90 16.99 -1.49
CA TYR A 58 -17.98 17.67 -0.78
C TYR A 58 -19.22 17.86 -1.67
N PHE A 59 -19.04 18.47 -2.86
CA PHE A 59 -20.16 18.71 -3.76
C PHE A 59 -20.76 17.42 -4.35
N LEU A 60 -19.96 16.38 -4.52
CA LEU A 60 -20.44 15.05 -4.91
C LEU A 60 -21.40 14.47 -3.87
N ARG A 61 -21.02 14.50 -2.59
CA ARG A 61 -21.86 13.99 -1.50
C ARG A 61 -23.13 14.81 -1.34
N ARG A 62 -23.03 16.13 -1.47
CA ARG A 62 -24.18 17.04 -1.42
C ARG A 62 -25.14 16.79 -2.57
N ALA A 63 -24.64 16.68 -3.82
CA ALA A 63 -25.49 16.38 -4.97
C ALA A 63 -26.25 15.05 -4.80
N TRP A 64 -25.62 14.05 -4.18
CA TRP A 64 -26.30 12.80 -3.83
C TRP A 64 -27.38 12.98 -2.75
N ALA A 65 -27.07 13.73 -1.68
CA ALA A 65 -28.02 14.02 -0.60
C ALA A 65 -29.24 14.81 -1.10
N ASP A 66 -29.01 15.79 -1.97
CA ASP A 66 -30.02 16.67 -2.57
C ASP A 66 -30.77 16.01 -3.75
N ARG A 67 -30.49 14.73 -4.07
CA ARG A 67 -31.10 13.97 -5.19
C ARG A 67 -30.86 14.62 -6.57
N MET A 68 -29.76 15.35 -6.73
CA MET A 68 -29.38 16.02 -7.97
C MET A 68 -28.54 15.10 -8.85
N GLU A 69 -29.18 14.07 -9.43
CA GLU A 69 -28.52 13.00 -10.19
C GLU A 69 -27.63 13.52 -11.33
N GLY A 70 -28.11 14.51 -12.09
CA GLY A 70 -27.36 15.09 -13.20
C GLY A 70 -26.09 15.84 -12.77
N ASP A 71 -26.11 16.49 -11.60
CA ASP A 71 -24.92 17.15 -11.05
C ASP A 71 -23.96 16.13 -10.45
N PHE A 72 -24.50 15.13 -9.74
CA PHE A 72 -23.73 14.01 -9.21
C PHE A 72 -22.94 13.32 -10.32
N GLU A 73 -23.59 12.97 -11.43
CA GLU A 73 -22.95 12.28 -12.55
C GLU A 73 -21.81 13.12 -13.15
N LYS A 74 -22.03 14.42 -13.36
CA LYS A 74 -21.00 15.32 -13.91
C LYS A 74 -19.80 15.44 -12.96
N ILE A 75 -20.05 15.66 -11.67
CA ILE A 75 -18.98 15.77 -10.66
C ILE A 75 -18.22 14.44 -10.56
N PHE A 76 -18.93 13.30 -10.57
CA PHE A 76 -18.34 11.97 -10.55
C PHE A 76 -17.41 11.75 -11.73
N ARG A 77 -17.86 12.03 -12.96
CA ARG A 77 -17.05 11.90 -14.18
C ARG A 77 -15.78 12.77 -14.10
N ILE A 78 -15.89 14.01 -13.62
CA ILE A 78 -14.74 14.91 -13.46
C ILE A 78 -13.75 14.34 -12.43
N LEU A 79 -14.25 13.88 -11.28
CA LEU A 79 -13.42 13.30 -10.22
C LEU A 79 -12.68 12.05 -10.72
N MET A 80 -13.39 11.13 -11.39
CA MET A 80 -12.80 9.91 -11.94
C MET A 80 -11.73 10.22 -13.00
N LYS A 81 -11.95 11.23 -13.85
CA LYS A 81 -10.95 11.67 -14.84
C LYS A 81 -9.68 12.21 -14.18
N ARG A 82 -9.80 12.98 -13.09
CA ARG A 82 -8.64 13.47 -12.33
C ARG A 82 -7.87 12.33 -11.66
N ILE A 83 -8.60 11.36 -11.14
CA ILE A 83 -8.01 10.14 -10.54
C ILE A 83 -7.26 9.35 -11.60
N GLU A 84 -7.86 9.13 -12.77
CA GLU A 84 -7.23 8.42 -13.88
C GLU A 84 -5.92 9.09 -14.30
N GLN A 85 -5.90 10.41 -14.47
CA GLN A 85 -4.67 11.16 -14.79
C GLN A 85 -3.60 11.01 -13.71
N SER A 86 -3.99 11.09 -12.44
CA SER A 86 -3.09 10.85 -11.31
C SER A 86 -2.53 9.42 -11.32
N LEU A 87 -3.36 8.43 -11.64
CA LEU A 87 -2.96 7.03 -11.73
C LEU A 87 -2.06 6.75 -12.93
N CYS A 88 -2.30 7.33 -14.11
CA CYS A 88 -1.41 7.20 -15.26
C CYS A 88 0.00 7.71 -14.96
N SER A 89 0.12 8.77 -14.14
CA SER A 89 1.43 9.28 -13.70
C SER A 89 2.11 8.39 -12.65
N ALA A 90 1.34 7.73 -11.79
CA ALA A 90 1.84 6.93 -10.69
C ALA A 90 2.09 5.45 -11.04
N ILE A 91 1.32 4.92 -11.99
CA ILE A 91 1.30 3.54 -12.46
C ILE A 91 1.42 3.65 -13.99
N SER A 92 2.65 3.89 -14.44
CA SER A 92 2.98 4.04 -15.85
C SER A 92 3.15 2.67 -16.49
N ASP A 93 2.67 2.52 -17.72
CA ASP A 93 2.79 1.28 -18.50
C ASP A 93 4.26 0.87 -18.72
N SER A 94 5.19 1.82 -18.68
CA SER A 94 6.64 1.57 -18.77
C SER A 94 7.28 0.98 -17.51
N ARG A 95 6.60 1.02 -16.35
CA ARG A 95 7.17 0.58 -15.06
C ARG A 95 6.47 -0.66 -14.49
N MET A 96 5.28 -0.98 -14.99
CA MET A 96 4.46 -2.06 -14.45
C MET A 96 3.73 -2.80 -15.57
N ALA A 97 4.03 -4.08 -15.75
CA ALA A 97 3.24 -4.95 -16.60
C ALA A 97 1.79 -5.02 -16.08
N GLY A 98 0.81 -4.95 -16.97
CA GLY A 98 -0.61 -4.91 -16.58
C GLY A 98 -1.06 -3.59 -15.92
N ALA A 99 -0.26 -2.50 -16.01
CA ALA A 99 -0.58 -1.19 -15.44
C ALA A 99 -2.01 -0.74 -15.72
N ARG A 100 -2.50 -0.89 -16.96
CA ARG A 100 -3.89 -0.57 -17.32
C ARG A 100 -4.92 -1.30 -16.45
N GLY A 101 -4.81 -2.63 -16.31
CA GLY A 101 -5.74 -3.41 -15.49
C GLY A 101 -5.68 -3.03 -14.02
N ILE A 102 -4.48 -2.72 -13.52
CA ILE A 102 -4.30 -2.23 -12.14
C ILE A 102 -4.97 -0.85 -11.96
N ARG A 103 -4.82 0.07 -12.91
CA ARG A 103 -5.48 1.38 -12.87
C ARG A 103 -7.00 1.23 -12.88
N GLU A 104 -7.54 0.39 -13.75
CA GLU A 104 -8.98 0.08 -13.85
C GLU A 104 -9.50 -0.51 -12.53
N GLU A 105 -8.79 -1.46 -11.92
CA GLU A 105 -9.18 -2.06 -10.63
C GLU A 105 -9.19 -1.04 -9.48
N ILE A 106 -8.17 -0.17 -9.40
CA ILE A 106 -8.12 0.90 -8.40
C ILE A 106 -9.30 1.87 -8.59
N MET A 107 -9.62 2.23 -9.84
CA MET A 107 -10.76 3.08 -10.16
C MET A 107 -12.08 2.43 -9.77
N ASN A 108 -12.29 1.15 -10.08
CA ASN A 108 -13.49 0.39 -9.72
C ASN A 108 -13.68 0.34 -8.20
N ARG A 109 -12.64 0.00 -7.43
CA ARG A 109 -12.72 -0.01 -5.96
C ARG A 109 -13.00 1.38 -5.37
N PHE A 110 -12.51 2.44 -6.00
CA PHE A 110 -12.80 3.79 -5.56
C PHE A 110 -14.25 4.19 -5.84
N ALA A 111 -14.77 3.85 -7.02
CA ALA A 111 -16.18 4.05 -7.38
C ALA A 111 -17.12 3.28 -6.42
N GLU A 112 -16.79 2.03 -6.08
CA GLU A 112 -17.53 1.29 -5.05
C GLU A 112 -17.50 1.98 -3.69
N ARG A 113 -16.36 2.57 -3.30
CA ARG A 113 -16.21 3.28 -2.03
C ARG A 113 -17.12 4.52 -1.99
N ILE A 114 -17.20 5.26 -3.10
CA ILE A 114 -18.16 6.37 -3.24
C ILE A 114 -19.59 5.85 -3.08
N ALA A 115 -19.97 4.80 -3.82
CA ALA A 115 -21.31 4.23 -3.75
C ALA A 115 -21.67 3.75 -2.32
N LYS A 116 -20.71 3.17 -1.59
CA LYS A 116 -20.86 2.75 -0.19
C LYS A 116 -21.10 3.95 0.75
N ASP A 117 -20.37 5.05 0.57
CA ASP A 117 -20.58 6.28 1.37
C ASP A 117 -21.95 6.90 1.09
N CYS A 118 -22.32 7.01 -0.19
CA CYS A 118 -23.63 7.48 -0.65
C CYS A 118 -24.80 6.66 -0.08
N LYS A 119 -24.65 5.33 0.04
CA LYS A 119 -25.66 4.43 0.64
C LYS A 119 -25.72 4.46 2.18
N GLY A 120 -24.97 5.34 2.83
CA GLY A 120 -25.05 5.52 4.29
C GLY A 120 -24.03 4.74 5.11
N ARG A 121 -22.99 4.13 4.51
CA ARG A 121 -21.78 3.75 5.28
C ARG A 121 -20.98 5.02 5.57
N THR A 122 -21.38 5.67 6.65
CA THR A 122 -21.00 7.03 7.00
C THR A 122 -19.49 7.15 7.26
N GLY A 123 -18.85 8.02 6.49
CA GLY A 123 -17.54 8.56 6.81
C GLY A 123 -16.38 8.02 5.96
N LEU A 124 -16.63 7.15 4.98
CA LEU A 124 -15.56 6.64 4.11
C LEU A 124 -14.89 7.76 3.29
N LEU A 125 -15.64 8.82 2.98
CA LEU A 125 -15.16 9.97 2.23
C LEU A 125 -14.73 11.17 3.09
N ASP A 126 -14.92 11.14 4.42
CA ASP A 126 -14.67 12.31 5.26
C ASP A 126 -13.20 12.75 5.21
N PHE A 127 -12.26 11.80 5.27
CA PHE A 127 -10.83 12.13 5.18
C PHE A 127 -10.43 12.64 3.78
N TYR A 128 -11.21 12.30 2.74
CA TYR A 128 -11.00 12.81 1.38
C TYR A 128 -11.45 14.26 1.22
N GLU A 129 -12.34 14.76 2.07
CA GLU A 129 -12.68 16.20 2.13
C GLU A 129 -11.65 17.04 2.90
N ILE A 130 -10.73 16.40 3.62
CA ILE A 130 -9.67 17.07 4.39
C ILE A 130 -8.37 17.06 3.60
N ARG A 131 -7.95 15.88 3.14
CA ARG A 131 -6.66 15.64 2.46
C ARG A 131 -6.82 14.55 1.39
N PHE A 132 -7.42 14.91 0.26
CA PHE A 132 -7.73 14.00 -0.83
C PHE A 132 -6.50 13.24 -1.31
N ASP A 133 -5.41 13.96 -1.62
CA ASP A 133 -4.19 13.34 -2.18
C ASP A 133 -3.57 12.34 -1.20
N LYS A 134 -3.55 12.66 0.10
CA LYS A 134 -3.01 11.77 1.15
C LYS A 134 -3.90 10.53 1.31
N ALA A 135 -5.21 10.73 1.35
CA ALA A 135 -6.19 9.66 1.44
C ALA A 135 -6.09 8.72 0.24
N PHE A 136 -5.99 9.29 -0.97
CA PHE A 136 -5.93 8.53 -2.21
C PHE A 136 -4.60 7.80 -2.39
N ALA A 137 -3.47 8.41 -2.01
CA ALA A 137 -2.17 7.73 -1.99
C ALA A 137 -2.18 6.51 -1.04
N ALA A 138 -2.72 6.66 0.17
CA ALA A 138 -2.85 5.55 1.11
C ALA A 138 -3.80 4.46 0.58
N PHE A 139 -4.93 4.85 -0.02
CA PHE A 139 -5.87 3.94 -0.66
C PHE A 139 -5.21 3.16 -1.80
N ARG A 140 -4.51 3.83 -2.70
CA ARG A 140 -3.75 3.22 -3.81
C ARG A 140 -2.75 2.18 -3.28
N THR A 141 -1.93 2.56 -2.31
CA THR A 141 -0.94 1.64 -1.70
C THR A 141 -1.62 0.43 -1.07
N SER A 142 -2.74 0.62 -0.37
CA SER A 142 -3.53 -0.47 0.20
C SER A 142 -4.10 -1.41 -0.88
N THR A 143 -4.65 -0.85 -1.95
CA THR A 143 -5.21 -1.62 -3.06
C THR A 143 -4.11 -2.40 -3.80
N LEU A 144 -2.96 -1.78 -4.08
CA LEU A 144 -1.81 -2.48 -4.68
C LEU A 144 -1.33 -3.65 -3.82
N ARG A 145 -1.25 -3.48 -2.49
CA ARG A 145 -0.91 -4.59 -1.58
C ARG A 145 -1.94 -5.72 -1.60
N GLN A 146 -3.21 -5.41 -1.84
CA GLN A 146 -4.28 -6.40 -1.91
C GLN A 146 -4.37 -7.10 -3.26
N ILE A 147 -3.98 -6.43 -4.35
CA ILE A 147 -3.80 -7.06 -5.66
C ILE A 147 -2.65 -8.09 -5.58
N GLY A 148 -1.71 -7.88 -4.65
CA GLY A 148 -0.50 -8.69 -4.54
C GLY A 148 0.49 -8.30 -5.64
N PRO A 149 1.70 -8.88 -5.67
CA PRO A 149 2.35 -9.02 -6.97
C PRO A 149 1.31 -9.73 -7.85
N THR A 150 0.84 -9.05 -8.91
CA THR A 150 0.13 -9.70 -10.01
C THR A 150 0.80 -11.04 -10.18
N VAL A 151 0.04 -12.15 -10.20
CA VAL A 151 0.53 -13.50 -10.52
C VAL A 151 1.70 -13.29 -11.47
N VAL A 152 2.91 -13.37 -10.91
CA VAL A 152 4.10 -13.24 -11.73
C VAL A 152 3.85 -14.32 -12.76
N ASP A 153 3.99 -14.02 -14.05
CA ASP A 153 4.06 -15.10 -15.03
C ASP A 153 5.18 -16.00 -14.51
N THR A 154 4.79 -17.05 -13.78
CA THR A 154 5.72 -17.91 -13.08
C THR A 154 6.27 -18.74 -14.20
N VAL A 155 7.39 -18.29 -14.73
CA VAL A 155 8.17 -19.08 -15.65
C VAL A 155 8.67 -20.29 -14.85
N PRO A 156 8.55 -21.51 -15.38
CA PRO A 156 9.17 -22.68 -14.79
C PRO A 156 10.64 -22.38 -14.43
N LEU A 157 11.09 -22.82 -13.26
CA LEU A 157 12.45 -22.54 -12.78
C LEU A 157 13.53 -23.16 -13.69
N GLY A 158 13.18 -24.20 -14.44
CA GLY A 158 14.03 -24.84 -15.43
C GLY A 158 13.22 -25.33 -16.64
N SER A 159 13.93 -25.75 -17.69
CA SER A 159 13.37 -26.46 -18.84
C SER A 159 13.30 -27.96 -18.56
N ASP A 160 12.17 -28.61 -18.85
CA ASP A 160 12.00 -30.08 -18.75
C ASP A 160 12.75 -30.86 -19.86
N GLU A 161 13.86 -30.32 -20.38
CA GLU A 161 14.68 -30.97 -21.39
C GLU A 161 15.89 -31.66 -20.74
N ASP A 162 15.71 -32.97 -20.52
CA ASP A 162 16.72 -34.03 -20.35
C ASP A 162 17.77 -33.88 -19.22
N ASP A 163 17.63 -34.77 -18.22
CA ASP A 163 18.61 -35.18 -17.19
C ASP A 163 19.21 -34.15 -16.20
N GLY A 164 18.67 -32.94 -16.11
CA GLY A 164 18.96 -32.05 -14.99
C GLY A 164 17.90 -30.96 -14.82
N LEU A 165 17.44 -30.72 -13.58
CA LEU A 165 16.72 -29.49 -13.24
C LEU A 165 17.72 -28.32 -13.30
N GLU A 166 18.13 -27.92 -14.50
CA GLU A 166 18.95 -26.72 -14.68
C GLU A 166 18.08 -25.48 -14.47
N ILE A 167 18.41 -24.74 -13.42
CA ILE A 167 17.77 -23.47 -13.09
C ILE A 167 18.17 -22.45 -14.17
N SER A 168 17.22 -21.64 -14.65
CA SER A 168 17.54 -20.65 -15.69
C SER A 168 18.60 -19.66 -15.19
N ALA A 169 19.51 -19.26 -16.08
CA ALA A 169 20.57 -18.30 -15.77
C ALA A 169 20.01 -16.94 -15.27
N GLU A 170 18.80 -16.54 -15.70
CA GLU A 170 18.15 -15.35 -15.16
C GLU A 170 17.70 -15.53 -13.70
N VAL A 171 17.24 -16.73 -13.33
CA VAL A 171 16.87 -17.05 -11.94
C VAL A 171 18.11 -17.07 -11.05
N GLU A 172 19.22 -17.65 -11.52
CA GLU A 172 20.49 -17.66 -10.79
C GLU A 172 21.04 -16.24 -10.59
N ALA A 173 21.00 -15.40 -11.62
CA ALA A 173 21.43 -14.01 -11.53
C ALA A 173 20.56 -13.19 -10.56
N ALA A 174 19.24 -13.37 -10.59
CA ALA A 174 18.34 -12.68 -9.67
C ALA A 174 18.51 -13.18 -8.22
N ALA A 175 18.77 -14.46 -8.01
CA ALA A 175 19.08 -15.02 -6.70
C ALA A 175 20.42 -14.48 -6.17
N SER A 176 21.44 -14.40 -7.03
CA SER A 176 22.72 -13.78 -6.71
C SER A 176 22.55 -12.32 -6.26
N ASP A 177 21.83 -11.50 -7.03
CA ASP A 177 21.54 -10.10 -6.68
C ASP A 177 20.76 -9.97 -5.36
N PHE A 178 19.77 -10.85 -5.13
CA PHE A 178 18.99 -10.85 -3.88
C PHE A 178 19.82 -11.24 -2.65
N LEU A 179 20.76 -12.18 -2.82
CA LEU A 179 21.67 -12.65 -1.76
C LEU A 179 22.87 -11.72 -1.54
N GLY A 180 23.00 -10.65 -2.32
CA GLY A 180 24.09 -9.68 -2.17
C GLY A 180 25.35 -10.04 -2.97
N GLY A 181 25.19 -10.81 -4.05
CA GLY A 181 26.16 -10.98 -5.14
C GLY A 181 26.91 -12.30 -5.18
N ASP A 182 26.80 -13.16 -4.17
CA ASP A 182 27.56 -14.43 -4.15
C ASP A 182 26.73 -15.60 -3.56
N PRO A 183 25.93 -16.29 -4.39
CA PRO A 183 25.07 -17.38 -3.95
C PRO A 183 25.89 -18.60 -3.50
N GLU A 184 27.10 -18.79 -4.04
CA GLU A 184 28.01 -19.89 -3.69
C GLU A 184 28.48 -19.84 -2.23
N LYS A 185 28.45 -18.65 -1.59
CA LYS A 185 28.79 -18.51 -0.16
C LYS A 185 27.83 -19.28 0.76
N LEU A 186 26.57 -19.47 0.35
CA LEU A 186 25.64 -20.28 1.13
C LEU A 186 25.94 -21.77 1.02
N ASP A 187 26.62 -22.20 -0.05
CA ASP A 187 27.05 -23.57 -0.27
C ASP A 187 28.44 -23.85 0.34
N ASP A 188 29.20 -22.81 0.68
CA ASP A 188 30.47 -22.94 1.42
C ASP A 188 30.25 -23.58 2.82
N PRO A 189 30.78 -24.79 3.05
CA PRO A 189 30.67 -25.46 4.34
C PRO A 189 31.27 -24.66 5.51
N ALA A 190 32.33 -23.88 5.27
CA ALA A 190 32.97 -23.06 6.30
C ALA A 190 32.04 -21.92 6.74
N PHE A 191 31.47 -21.20 5.78
CA PHE A 191 30.48 -20.16 6.05
C PHE A 191 29.24 -20.68 6.80
N ARG A 192 28.73 -21.87 6.43
CA ARG A 192 27.59 -22.49 7.13
C ARG A 192 27.91 -22.86 8.57
N LEU A 193 29.15 -23.29 8.84
CA LEU A 193 29.62 -23.61 10.18
C LEU A 193 29.70 -22.33 11.04
N GLU A 194 30.30 -21.27 10.50
CA GLU A 194 30.39 -19.95 11.16
C GLU A 194 29.02 -19.34 11.41
N LEU A 195 28.12 -19.37 10.42
CA LEU A 195 26.75 -18.90 10.57
C LEU A 195 26.00 -19.66 11.67
N THR A 196 26.19 -20.99 11.75
CA THR A 196 25.57 -21.80 12.81
C THR A 196 26.14 -21.44 14.19
N ALA A 197 27.45 -21.26 14.30
CA ALA A 197 28.10 -20.82 15.54
C ALA A 197 27.62 -19.42 15.97
N ALA A 198 27.49 -18.49 15.03
CA ALA A 198 26.98 -17.15 15.27
C ALA A 198 25.51 -17.17 15.75
N ILE A 199 24.67 -18.06 15.19
CA ILE A 199 23.30 -18.29 15.67
C ILE A 199 23.32 -18.85 17.10
N ASP A 200 24.26 -19.72 17.42
CA ASP A 200 24.38 -20.30 18.76
C ASP A 200 24.77 -19.27 19.83
N CYS A 201 25.49 -18.22 19.45
CA CYS A 201 25.86 -17.10 20.31
C CYS A 201 24.76 -16.03 20.49
N LEU A 202 23.63 -16.13 19.78
CA LEU A 202 22.53 -15.19 19.95
C LEU A 202 21.86 -15.33 21.34
N PRO A 203 21.34 -14.24 21.90
CA PRO A 203 20.48 -14.30 23.08
C PRO A 203 19.27 -15.23 22.86
N ASP A 204 18.82 -15.94 23.89
CA ASP A 204 17.77 -16.97 23.78
C ASP A 204 16.48 -16.47 23.10
N ASP A 205 16.07 -15.23 23.38
CA ASP A 205 14.87 -14.61 22.80
C ASP A 205 14.99 -14.39 21.28
N GLN A 206 16.21 -14.20 20.79
CA GLN A 206 16.56 -14.05 19.37
C GLN A 206 16.76 -15.41 18.72
N LYS A 207 17.49 -16.31 19.38
CA LYS A 207 17.79 -17.66 18.91
C LYS A 207 16.51 -18.48 18.69
N GLN A 208 15.54 -18.40 19.60
CA GLN A 208 14.24 -19.05 19.46
C GLN A 208 13.47 -18.58 18.21
N VAL A 209 13.49 -17.27 17.94
CA VAL A 209 12.80 -16.70 16.76
C VAL A 209 13.49 -17.14 15.47
N ILE A 210 14.82 -17.08 15.41
CA ILE A 210 15.59 -17.53 14.24
C ILE A 210 15.41 -19.03 14.01
N GLY A 211 15.46 -19.86 15.06
CA GLY A 211 15.25 -21.30 14.94
C GLY A 211 13.87 -21.66 14.37
N LEU A 212 12.81 -21.01 14.83
CA LEU A 212 11.46 -21.23 14.29
C LEU A 212 11.32 -20.75 12.84
N LEU A 213 12.01 -19.68 12.46
CA LEU A 213 12.05 -19.23 11.06
C LEU A 213 12.76 -20.23 10.15
N LEU A 214 13.89 -20.80 10.61
CA LEU A 214 14.63 -21.84 9.87
C LEU A 214 13.81 -23.13 9.70
N GLN A 215 12.89 -23.40 10.64
CA GLN A 215 11.93 -24.51 10.54
C GLN A 215 10.71 -24.18 9.66
N GLY A 216 10.62 -22.98 9.08
CA GLY A 216 9.56 -22.58 8.15
C GLY A 216 8.28 -22.03 8.79
N PHE A 217 8.28 -21.73 10.10
CA PHE A 217 7.10 -21.15 10.74
C PHE A 217 6.88 -19.68 10.32
N GLN A 218 5.62 -19.31 10.09
CA GLN A 218 5.24 -17.94 9.76
C GLN A 218 5.20 -17.07 11.02
N ILE A 219 5.59 -15.78 10.89
CA ILE A 219 5.62 -14.83 12.01
C ILE A 219 4.22 -14.63 12.60
N ASP A 220 3.24 -14.35 11.75
CA ASP A 220 1.84 -14.18 12.14
C ASP A 220 0.89 -14.54 10.98
N SER A 221 -0.38 -14.80 11.31
CA SER A 221 -1.43 -15.14 10.39
C SER A 221 -2.79 -14.71 10.93
N LYS A 222 -3.64 -14.21 10.03
CA LYS A 222 -5.05 -13.91 10.33
C LYS A 222 -5.88 -15.16 10.56
N ASP A 223 -5.43 -16.30 10.06
CA ASP A 223 -6.08 -17.59 10.29
C ASP A 223 -5.78 -18.09 11.71
N LYS A 224 -6.83 -18.42 12.46
CA LYS A 224 -6.72 -18.92 13.84
C LYS A 224 -6.26 -20.39 13.91
N ASN A 225 -6.28 -21.11 12.80
CA ASN A 225 -5.88 -22.52 12.75
C ASN A 225 -4.38 -22.70 12.42
N ILE A 226 -3.71 -21.65 11.95
CA ILE A 226 -2.28 -21.71 11.63
C ILE A 226 -1.45 -21.45 12.88
N MET A 227 -0.56 -22.38 13.25
CA MET A 227 0.36 -22.16 14.36
C MET A 227 1.52 -21.27 13.90
N THR A 228 1.61 -20.07 14.47
CA THR A 228 2.61 -19.04 14.09
C THR A 228 3.63 -18.84 15.19
N ILE A 229 4.77 -18.24 14.86
CA ILE A 229 5.85 -17.93 15.83
C ILE A 229 5.31 -17.08 16.99
N ALA A 230 4.48 -16.07 16.70
CA ALA A 230 3.83 -15.24 17.72
C ALA A 230 3.00 -16.07 18.71
N ARG A 231 2.29 -17.11 18.23
CA ARG A 231 1.50 -18.01 19.07
C ARG A 231 2.38 -19.00 19.85
N ILE A 232 3.42 -19.55 19.22
CA ILE A 232 4.35 -20.50 19.86
C ILE A 232 5.08 -19.81 21.02
N LEU A 233 5.57 -18.60 20.79
CA LEU A 233 6.32 -17.82 21.78
C LEU A 233 5.43 -16.96 22.69
N GLN A 234 4.10 -17.06 22.54
CA GLN A 234 3.10 -16.31 23.31
C GLN A 234 3.39 -14.79 23.38
N CYS A 235 3.76 -14.18 22.26
CA CYS A 235 4.06 -12.76 22.17
C CYS A 235 3.40 -12.13 20.94
N ASP A 236 3.35 -10.79 20.89
CA ASP A 236 2.76 -10.11 19.75
C ASP A 236 3.66 -10.17 18.50
N GLU A 237 3.02 -10.03 17.33
CA GLU A 237 3.67 -10.02 16.02
C GLU A 237 4.83 -9.00 15.95
N ARG A 238 4.66 -7.84 16.59
CA ARG A 238 5.66 -6.76 16.60
C ARG A 238 6.91 -7.18 17.36
N THR A 239 6.76 -7.90 18.45
CA THR A 239 7.83 -8.38 19.32
C THR A 239 8.64 -9.44 18.60
N VAL A 240 8.00 -10.35 17.88
CA VAL A 240 8.69 -11.34 17.03
C VAL A 240 9.53 -10.64 15.96
N ARG A 241 8.97 -9.64 15.25
CA ARG A 241 9.74 -8.87 14.25
C ARG A 241 10.92 -8.13 14.86
N ASN A 242 10.74 -7.47 15.99
CA ASN A 242 11.82 -6.77 16.68
C ASN A 242 12.94 -7.72 17.13
N ARG A 243 12.61 -8.93 17.60
CA ARG A 243 13.59 -9.97 17.95
C ARG A 243 14.35 -10.46 16.72
N ARG A 244 13.65 -10.75 15.62
CA ARG A 244 14.25 -11.13 14.34
C ARG A 244 15.21 -10.04 13.82
N ASP A 245 14.77 -8.79 13.80
CA ASP A 245 15.56 -7.70 13.24
C ASP A 245 16.83 -7.44 14.08
N ARG A 246 16.75 -7.58 15.41
CA ARG A 246 17.93 -7.56 16.30
C ARG A 246 18.87 -8.73 16.03
N ALA A 247 18.32 -9.94 15.87
CA ALA A 247 19.10 -11.13 15.55
C ALA A 247 19.85 -10.97 14.22
N CYS A 248 19.18 -10.53 13.16
CA CYS A 248 19.80 -10.28 11.86
C CYS A 248 20.91 -9.22 11.94
N LYS A 249 20.74 -8.19 12.78
CA LYS A 249 21.78 -7.18 12.99
C LYS A 249 22.98 -7.75 13.75
N ALA A 250 22.74 -8.57 14.77
CA ALA A 250 23.80 -9.23 15.55
C ALA A 250 24.59 -10.22 14.69
N LEU A 251 23.90 -11.08 13.92
CA LEU A 251 24.54 -12.03 13.00
C LEU A 251 25.41 -11.33 11.95
N LYS A 252 24.94 -10.22 11.38
CA LYS A 252 25.74 -9.43 10.44
C LYS A 252 26.99 -8.84 11.09
N ALA A 253 26.92 -8.41 12.35
CA ALA A 253 28.08 -7.86 13.04
C ALA A 253 29.13 -8.95 13.32
N ILE A 254 28.71 -10.11 13.84
CA ILE A 254 29.60 -11.25 14.13
C ILE A 254 30.30 -11.71 12.85
N LEU A 255 29.54 -11.93 11.77
CA LEU A 255 30.09 -12.40 10.50
C LEU A 255 30.92 -11.34 9.74
N GLN A 256 30.76 -10.04 10.05
CA GLN A 256 31.62 -9.00 9.48
C GLN A 256 32.91 -8.79 10.28
N GLU A 257 32.88 -9.01 11.60
CA GLU A 257 34.06 -8.95 12.46
C GLU A 257 35.03 -10.12 12.18
N GLU A 258 34.51 -11.33 11.95
CA GLU A 258 35.32 -12.51 11.61
C GLU A 258 35.96 -12.42 10.21
N ASN A 259 35.31 -11.76 9.24
CA ASN A 259 35.86 -11.52 7.90
C ASN A 259 36.89 -10.36 7.83
N ALA A 260 37.10 -9.63 8.92
CA ALA A 260 38.03 -8.50 9.00
C ALA A 260 39.34 -8.83 9.76
N GLN A 261 39.49 -10.08 10.22
CA GLN A 261 40.67 -10.62 10.92
C GLN A 261 41.42 -11.63 10.05
#